data_AF-A0A845AHG3-F1
#
_entry.id   AF-A0A845AHG3-F1
#
_cell.length_a   1.000
_cell.length_b   1.000
_cell.length_c   1.000
_cell.angle_alpha   90.00
_cell.angle_beta   90.00
_cell.angle_gamma   90.00
#
_symmetry.space_group_name_H-M   'P 1'
#
loop_
_entity.id
_entity.type
_entity.pdbx_description
1 polymer ?
#
loop_
_entity_poly.entity_id
_entity_poly.type
_entity_poly.pdbx_seq_one_letter_code
_entity_poly.pdbx_strand_id
1 'polypeptide(L)'
;MTRPQDLDRSDVRQVPRDLSDARQDSDGSEEPSLAEDVSALFDDGKTYLEAEIAFQKSRAGFVGNRLKRAGAIGLVALGLLHLAGIALTVGLVIALSTLVGPWFATAIVVIAFAGLAILLLARLRGLFADIGSAFEEQ
;
A
#
# COMPACT_ATOMS: atom_id res chain seq x y z
N MET A 1 -31.44 43.68 -68.94
CA MET A 1 -30.12 43.13 -69.32
C MET A 1 -30.17 41.62 -69.04
N THR A 2 -30.81 40.78 -69.87
CA THR A 2 -30.33 40.09 -71.11
C THR A 2 -29.03 39.27 -70.96
N ARG A 3 -29.19 37.93 -70.80
CA ARG A 3 -28.66 36.72 -71.52
C ARG A 3 -27.38 36.87 -72.39
N PRO A 4 -26.67 35.81 -72.89
CA PRO A 4 -26.46 34.37 -72.56
C PRO A 4 -24.95 34.05 -72.28
N GLN A 5 -24.48 32.82 -72.00
CA GLN A 5 -23.95 31.79 -72.93
C GLN A 5 -23.44 30.62 -72.05
N ASP A 6 -23.96 29.41 -72.15
CA ASP A 6 -23.63 28.34 -73.11
C ASP A 6 -22.19 27.79 -72.99
N LEU A 7 -22.14 26.57 -72.43
CA LEU A 7 -21.27 25.43 -72.79
C LEU A 7 -19.74 25.59 -72.73
N ASP A 8 -19.12 24.87 -71.79
CA ASP A 8 -18.03 23.99 -72.21
C ASP A 8 -18.02 22.67 -71.43
N ARG A 9 -18.37 21.62 -72.17
CA ARG A 9 -18.27 20.22 -71.79
C ARG A 9 -16.89 19.75 -72.26
N SER A 10 -15.85 20.10 -71.53
CA SER A 10 -14.52 19.52 -71.76
C SER A 10 -13.56 19.74 -70.59
N ASP A 11 -13.85 19.16 -69.43
CA ASP A 11 -12.77 18.88 -68.47
C ASP A 11 -12.78 17.41 -68.08
N VAL A 12 -12.28 16.63 -69.03
CA VAL A 12 -11.85 15.24 -68.83
C VAL A 12 -10.84 15.28 -67.69
N ARG A 13 -11.19 14.71 -66.54
CA ARG A 13 -10.26 14.45 -65.43
C ARG A 13 -8.96 13.86 -65.99
N GLN A 14 -7.93 14.68 -66.10
CA GLN A 14 -6.57 14.18 -66.15
C GLN A 14 -6.21 13.77 -64.73
N VAL A 15 -6.43 12.48 -64.45
CA VAL A 15 -5.81 11.81 -63.32
C VAL A 15 -4.30 11.91 -63.53
N PRO A 16 -3.53 12.54 -62.62
CA PRO A 16 -2.08 12.60 -62.74
C PRO A 16 -1.51 11.18 -62.85
N ARG A 17 -0.80 10.95 -63.95
CA ARG A 17 -0.19 9.69 -64.33
C ARG A 17 1.19 9.59 -63.68
N ASP A 18 1.21 9.47 -62.35
CA ASP A 18 2.44 9.33 -61.56
C ASP A 18 2.33 8.19 -60.53
N LEU A 19 2.11 6.97 -61.03
CA LEU A 19 2.06 5.76 -60.20
C LEU A 19 2.87 4.61 -60.81
N SER A 20 3.88 4.89 -61.62
CA SER A 20 4.52 3.81 -62.39
C SER A 20 6.03 3.83 -62.51
N ASP A 21 6.78 4.57 -61.68
CA ASP A 21 8.23 4.36 -61.59
C ASP A 21 8.81 4.72 -60.22
N ALA A 22 8.59 3.85 -59.25
CA ALA A 22 9.48 3.67 -58.10
C ALA A 22 9.37 2.21 -57.63
N ARG A 23 9.75 1.27 -58.49
CA ARG A 23 10.15 -0.06 -58.04
C ARG A 23 11.52 0.12 -57.38
N GLN A 24 11.51 0.27 -56.06
CA GLN A 24 12.68 0.21 -55.20
C GLN A 24 12.59 -1.05 -54.36
N ASP A 25 13.10 -2.11 -54.98
CA ASP A 25 13.75 -3.31 -54.48
C ASP A 25 14.26 -3.19 -53.02
N SER A 26 13.61 -3.90 -52.10
CA SER A 26 14.12 -4.58 -50.88
C SER A 26 12.89 -4.84 -49.99
N ASP A 27 12.42 -6.08 -49.90
CA ASP A 27 12.88 -7.13 -48.97
C ASP A 27 11.87 -7.24 -47.82
N GLY A 28 11.38 -8.45 -47.54
CA GLY A 28 10.54 -8.77 -46.39
C GLY A 28 9.16 -8.12 -46.32
N SER A 29 8.12 -8.93 -46.52
CA SER A 29 6.85 -8.71 -45.81
C SER A 29 7.09 -8.78 -44.30
N GLU A 30 7.48 -7.67 -43.68
CA GLU A 30 7.48 -7.53 -42.23
C GLU A 30 6.14 -6.90 -41.84
N GLU A 31 5.10 -7.73 -41.79
CA GLU A 31 3.95 -7.45 -40.93
C GLU A 31 4.52 -7.10 -39.55
N PRO A 32 4.09 -6.01 -38.89
CA PRO A 32 4.51 -5.69 -37.53
C PRO A 32 4.37 -6.95 -36.70
N SER A 33 5.50 -7.50 -36.28
CA SER A 33 5.52 -8.81 -35.67
C SER A 33 4.73 -8.71 -34.38
N LEU A 34 3.81 -9.65 -34.12
CA LEU A 34 3.09 -9.68 -32.84
C LEU A 34 4.07 -9.77 -31.65
N ALA A 35 5.31 -10.21 -31.90
CA ALA A 35 6.40 -10.16 -30.93
C ALA A 35 6.84 -8.71 -30.61
N GLU A 36 6.86 -7.80 -31.57
CA GLU A 36 7.11 -6.37 -31.34
C GLU A 36 5.94 -5.71 -30.60
N ASP A 37 4.69 -6.04 -30.93
CA ASP A 37 3.52 -5.53 -30.22
C ASP A 37 3.48 -6.02 -28.77
N VAL A 38 3.82 -7.28 -28.50
CA VAL A 38 3.96 -7.81 -27.14
C VAL A 38 5.13 -7.16 -26.41
N SER A 39 6.24 -6.88 -27.09
CA SER A 39 7.36 -6.13 -26.51
C SER A 39 6.97 -4.71 -26.17
N ALA A 40 6.18 -4.03 -27.02
CA ALA A 40 5.67 -2.69 -26.79
C ALA A 40 4.67 -2.66 -25.62
N LEU A 41 3.75 -3.62 -25.54
CA LEU A 41 2.83 -3.78 -24.40
C LEU A 41 3.57 -4.14 -23.10
N PHE A 42 4.68 -4.87 -23.19
CA PHE A 42 5.52 -5.19 -22.05
C PHE A 42 6.28 -3.95 -21.54
N ASP A 43 6.83 -3.13 -22.44
CA ASP A 43 7.50 -1.88 -22.08
C ASP A 43 6.50 -0.83 -21.54
N ASP A 44 5.30 -0.75 -22.11
CA ASP A 44 4.22 0.10 -21.58
C ASP A 44 3.74 -0.39 -20.20
N GLY A 45 3.59 -1.72 -20.03
CA GLY A 45 3.21 -2.34 -18.76
C GLY A 45 4.26 -2.12 -17.67
N LYS A 46 5.54 -2.23 -18.00
CA LYS A 46 6.65 -1.91 -17.09
C LYS A 46 6.61 -0.45 -16.65
N THR A 47 6.38 0.48 -17.57
CA THR A 47 6.29 1.91 -17.28
C THR A 47 5.10 2.23 -16.36
N TYR A 48 3.97 1.56 -16.55
CA TYR A 48 2.78 1.69 -15.69
C TYR A 48 3.01 1.13 -14.27
N LEU A 49 3.70 -0.02 -14.17
CA LEU A 49 4.09 -0.60 -12.88
C LEU A 49 5.11 0.27 -12.13
N GLU A 50 6.08 0.86 -12.82
CA GLU A 50 7.05 1.77 -12.21
C GLU A 50 6.36 3.02 -11.62
N ALA A 51 5.31 3.52 -12.27
CA ALA A 51 4.50 4.63 -11.76
C ALA A 51 3.71 4.25 -10.49
N GLU A 52 3.08 3.08 -10.44
CA GLU A 52 2.32 2.61 -9.27
C GLU A 52 3.24 2.28 -8.09
N ILE A 53 4.40 1.68 -8.36
CA ILE A 53 5.44 1.40 -7.35
C ILE A 53 5.98 2.70 -6.77
N ALA A 54 6.22 3.73 -7.59
CA ALA A 54 6.65 5.04 -7.11
C ALA A 54 5.60 5.69 -6.20
N PHE A 55 4.31 5.53 -6.51
CA PHE A 55 3.20 6.04 -5.70
C PHE A 55 3.09 5.30 -4.35
N GLN A 56 3.15 3.97 -4.37
CA GLN A 56 3.15 3.12 -3.17
C GLN A 56 4.39 3.36 -2.30
N LYS A 57 5.56 3.58 -2.91
CA LYS A 57 6.82 3.91 -2.21
C LYS A 57 6.74 5.27 -1.50
N SER A 58 6.06 6.26 -2.08
CA SER A 58 5.83 7.55 -1.41
C SER A 58 4.93 7.42 -0.18
N ARG A 59 3.87 6.59 -0.28
CA ARG A 59 2.92 6.33 0.82
C ARG A 59 3.57 5.51 1.93
N ALA A 60 4.36 4.50 1.57
CA ALA A 60 5.18 3.72 2.50
C ALA A 60 6.27 4.56 3.19
N GLY A 61 6.90 5.51 2.47
CA GLY A 61 7.89 6.43 3.04
C GLY A 61 7.28 7.42 4.04
N PHE A 62 6.09 7.96 3.74
CA PHE A 62 5.38 8.87 4.64
C PHE A 62 4.88 8.17 5.91
N VAL A 63 4.31 6.96 5.77
CA VAL A 63 3.92 6.12 6.92
C VAL A 63 5.16 5.69 7.70
N GLY A 64 6.23 5.28 7.03
CA GLY A 64 7.48 4.82 7.65
C GLY A 64 8.16 5.92 8.49
N ASN A 65 8.19 7.16 8.01
CA ASN A 65 8.79 8.25 8.78
C ASN A 65 7.95 8.66 9.99
N ARG A 66 6.62 8.57 9.89
CA ARG A 66 5.72 8.70 11.05
C ARG A 66 5.87 7.54 12.03
N LEU A 67 6.06 6.32 11.53
CA LEU A 67 6.31 5.13 12.34
C LEU A 67 7.61 5.24 13.14
N LYS A 68 8.65 5.86 12.58
CA LYS A 68 9.90 6.11 13.31
C LYS A 68 9.70 7.06 14.50
N ARG A 69 9.04 8.21 14.29
CA ARG A 69 8.76 9.16 15.38
C ARG A 69 7.75 8.60 16.39
N ALA A 70 6.68 7.98 15.92
CA ALA A 70 5.69 7.33 16.78
C ALA A 70 6.31 6.16 17.56
N GLY A 71 7.19 5.39 16.94
CA GLY A 71 7.94 4.31 17.57
C GLY A 71 8.91 4.83 18.63
N ALA A 72 9.63 5.91 18.37
CA ALA A 72 10.52 6.52 19.36
C ALA A 72 9.75 7.04 20.59
N ILE A 73 8.66 7.78 20.38
CA ILE A 73 7.81 8.26 21.47
C ILE A 73 7.15 7.09 22.21
N GLY A 74 6.66 6.09 21.47
CA GLY A 74 6.06 4.89 22.04
C GLY A 74 7.05 4.10 22.89
N LEU A 75 8.31 4.00 22.48
CA LEU A 75 9.35 3.34 23.25
C LEU A 75 9.66 4.08 24.55
N VAL A 76 9.74 5.42 24.50
CA VAL A 76 9.90 6.25 25.70
C VAL A 76 8.71 6.10 26.63
N ALA A 77 7.48 6.16 26.10
CA ALA A 77 6.26 5.99 26.88
C ALA A 77 6.18 4.60 27.53
N LEU A 78 6.52 3.54 26.79
CA LEU A 78 6.58 2.18 27.30
C LEU A 78 7.64 2.05 28.40
N GLY A 79 8.81 2.66 28.21
CA GLY A 79 9.86 2.73 29.22
C GLY A 79 9.35 3.39 30.51
N LEU A 80 8.75 4.58 30.42
CA LEU A 80 8.18 5.27 31.56
C LEU A 80 7.05 4.48 32.23
N LEU A 81 6.18 3.84 31.45
CA LEU A 81 5.12 2.98 31.96
C LEU A 81 5.70 1.77 32.71
N HIS A 82 6.77 1.17 32.19
CA HIS A 82 7.45 0.06 32.84
C HIS A 82 8.12 0.50 34.15
N LEU A 83 8.82 1.64 34.15
CA LEU A 83 9.40 2.23 35.36
C LEU A 83 8.32 2.53 36.40
N ALA A 84 7.18 3.09 35.99
CA ALA A 84 6.04 3.32 36.86
C ALA A 84 5.48 2.00 37.44
N GLY A 85 5.43 0.92 36.65
CA GLY A 85 5.03 -0.40 37.12
C GLY A 85 5.98 -0.96 38.19
N ILE A 86 7.29 -0.80 38.03
CA ILE A 86 8.29 -1.18 39.05
C ILE A 86 8.07 -0.36 40.32
N ALA A 87 7.98 0.97 40.20
CA ALA A 87 7.77 1.86 41.34
C ALA A 87 6.46 1.55 42.08
N LEU A 88 5.39 1.26 41.35
CA LEU A 88 4.11 0.84 41.90
C LEU A 88 4.26 -0.48 42.68
N THR A 89 4.92 -1.48 42.10
CA THR A 89 5.15 -2.77 42.76
C THR A 89 5.91 -2.60 44.07
N VAL A 90 7.00 -1.83 44.04
CA VAL A 90 7.83 -1.54 45.23
C VAL A 90 7.01 -0.80 46.29
N GLY A 91 6.28 0.25 45.90
CA GLY A 91 5.44 1.02 46.81
C GLY A 91 4.35 0.17 47.46
N LEU A 92 3.71 -0.72 46.69
CA LEU A 92 2.65 -1.60 47.18
C LEU A 92 3.20 -2.62 48.19
N VAL A 93 4.36 -3.22 47.91
CA VAL A 93 5.01 -4.16 48.85
C VAL A 93 5.40 -3.44 50.14
N ILE A 94 6.00 -2.24 50.07
CA ILE A 94 6.37 -1.48 51.28
C ILE A 94 5.12 -1.14 52.10
N ALA A 95 4.06 -0.66 51.45
CA ALA A 95 2.81 -0.31 52.13
C ALA A 95 2.17 -1.53 52.81
N LEU A 96 1.98 -2.64 52.09
CA LEU A 96 1.37 -3.86 52.63
C LEU A 96 2.24 -4.54 53.68
N SER A 97 3.56 -4.45 53.56
CA SER A 97 4.49 -5.03 54.53
C SER A 97 4.23 -4.49 55.95
N THR A 98 3.80 -3.22 56.08
CA THR A 98 3.45 -2.64 57.39
C THR A 98 2.17 -3.21 58.02
N LEU A 99 1.29 -3.84 57.23
CA LEU A 99 0.03 -4.41 57.70
C LEU A 99 0.10 -5.93 57.90
N VAL A 100 0.68 -6.65 56.95
CA VAL A 100 0.64 -8.13 56.90
C VAL A 100 2.03 -8.77 56.94
N GLY A 101 3.10 -7.98 56.99
CA GLY A 101 4.47 -8.45 56.93
C GLY A 101 4.97 -8.68 55.49
N PRO A 102 6.30 -8.74 55.29
CA PRO A 102 6.92 -8.68 53.97
C PRO A 102 6.62 -9.91 53.09
N TRP A 103 6.59 -11.11 53.67
CA TRP A 103 6.33 -12.35 52.92
C TRP A 103 4.89 -12.45 52.41
N PHE A 104 3.91 -12.05 53.22
CA PHE A 104 2.52 -12.04 52.79
C PHE A 104 2.24 -10.90 51.81
N ALA A 105 2.88 -9.74 52.01
CA ALA A 105 2.78 -8.61 51.08
C ALA A 105 3.24 -9.00 49.67
N THR A 106 4.41 -9.65 49.53
CA THR A 106 4.90 -10.09 48.21
C THR A 106 3.98 -11.12 47.57
N ALA A 107 3.50 -12.11 48.33
CA ALA A 107 2.55 -13.12 47.83
C ALA A 107 1.26 -12.48 47.30
N ILE A 108 0.68 -11.54 48.04
CA ILE A 108 -0.55 -10.83 47.64
C ILE A 108 -0.33 -10.05 46.34
N VAL A 109 0.76 -9.27 46.25
CA VAL A 109 1.05 -8.45 45.06
C VAL A 109 1.26 -9.32 43.82
N VAL A 110 2.01 -10.42 43.95
CA VAL A 110 2.26 -11.36 42.84
C VAL A 110 0.95 -11.99 42.35
N ILE A 111 0.12 -12.48 43.27
CA ILE A 111 -1.17 -13.10 42.90
C ILE A 111 -2.08 -12.06 42.23
N ALA A 112 -2.15 -10.84 42.75
CA ALA A 112 -2.96 -9.77 42.18
C ALA A 112 -2.52 -9.41 40.74
N PHE A 113 -1.21 -9.26 40.50
CA PHE A 113 -0.67 -8.91 39.20
C PHE A 113 -0.82 -10.07 38.20
N ALA A 114 -0.58 -11.31 38.64
CA ALA A 114 -0.79 -12.50 37.82
C ALA A 114 -2.27 -12.64 37.43
N GLY A 115 -3.19 -12.48 38.38
CA GLY A 115 -4.63 -12.52 38.11
C GLY A 115 -5.07 -11.43 37.13
N LEU A 116 -4.57 -10.20 37.30
CA LEU A 116 -4.84 -9.10 36.38
C LEU A 116 -4.28 -9.38 34.97
N ALA A 117 -3.06 -9.90 34.88
CA ALA A 117 -2.44 -10.26 33.60
C ALA A 117 -3.24 -11.35 32.86
N ILE A 118 -3.68 -12.38 33.57
CA ILE A 118 -4.53 -13.45 33.01
C ILE A 118 -5.86 -12.87 32.51
N LEU A 119 -6.50 -11.99 33.30
CA LEU A 119 -7.75 -11.33 32.91
C LEU A 119 -7.58 -10.51 31.62
N LEU A 120 -6.53 -9.69 31.55
CA LEU A 120 -6.21 -8.88 30.37
C LEU A 120 -5.96 -9.75 29.15
N LEU A 121 -5.20 -10.84 29.29
CA LEU A 121 -4.92 -11.77 28.20
C LEU A 121 -6.20 -12.47 27.72
N ALA A 122 -7.08 -12.87 28.64
CA ALA A 122 -8.36 -13.47 28.29
C ALA A 122 -9.25 -12.51 27.49
N ARG A 123 -9.31 -11.23 27.88
CA ARG A 123 -10.07 -10.19 27.15
C ARG A 123 -9.50 -9.91 25.77
N LEU A 124 -8.17 -9.87 25.65
CA LEU A 124 -7.50 -9.68 24.36
C LEU A 124 -7.78 -10.84 23.40
N ARG A 125 -7.76 -12.09 23.90
CA ARG A 125 -8.09 -13.27 23.10
C ARG A 125 -9.55 -13.28 22.65
N GLY A 126 -10.48 -12.85 23.50
CA GLY A 126 -11.89 -12.69 23.14
C GLY A 126 -12.06 -11.72 21.96
N LEU A 127 -11.40 -10.56 22.02
CA LEU A 127 -11.47 -9.58 20.94
C LEU A 127 -10.98 -10.12 19.59
N PHE A 128 -9.88 -10.89 19.59
CA PHE A 128 -9.39 -11.51 18.35
C PHE A 128 -10.27 -12.65 17.86
N ALA A 129 -10.88 -13.42 18.77
CA ALA A 129 -11.81 -14.48 18.41
C ALA A 129 -13.09 -13.91 17.77
N ASP A 130 -13.63 -12.81 18.32
CA ASP A 130 -14.81 -12.12 17.78
C ASP A 130 -14.55 -11.56 16.37
N ILE A 131 -13.34 -11.05 16.12
CA ILE A 131 -12.97 -10.58 14.77
C ILE A 131 -12.85 -11.76 13.81
N GLY A 132 -12.29 -12.90 14.25
CA GLY A 132 -12.13 -14.10 13.43
C GLY A 132 -13.46 -14.70 12.98
N SER A 133 -14.44 -14.80 13.89
CA SER A 133 -15.76 -15.35 13.56
C SER A 133 -16.53 -14.50 12.54
N ALA A 134 -16.32 -13.18 12.52
CA ALA A 134 -16.95 -12.29 11.53
C ALA A 134 -16.47 -12.52 10.08
N PHE A 135 -15.32 -13.18 9.88
CA PHE A 135 -14.81 -13.54 8.55
C PHE A 135 -15.20 -14.97 8.14
N GLU A 136 -15.59 -15.84 9.07
CA GLU A 136 -16.02 -17.22 8.79
C GLU A 136 -17.49 -17.30 8.33
N GLU A 137 -18.29 -16.26 8.55
CA GLU A 137 -19.70 -16.16 8.14
C GLU A 137 -19.94 -15.66 6.69
N GLN A 138 -18.89 -15.39 5.90
CA GLN A 138 -18.98 -14.98 4.48
C GLN A 138 -18.45 -16.06 3.54
#